data_AF-A0A1M3PRM7-F1
#
_entry.id   AF-A0A1M3PRM7-F1
#
_cell.length_a   1.000
_cell.length_b   1.000
_cell.length_c   1.000
_cell.angle_alpha   90.00
_cell.angle_beta   90.00
_cell.angle_gamma   90.00
#
_symmetry.space_group_name_H-M   'P 1'
#
loop_
_entity.id
_entity.type
_entity.pdbx_description
1 polymer ?
#
loop_
_entity_poly.entity_id
_entity_poly.type
_entity_poly.pdbx_seq_one_letter_code
_entity_poly.pdbx_strand_id
1 'polypeptide(L)'
;MKDAFVKIRISDIDKSRLMEFAGQSSKSASEIVRSALDETMRGNIAGDKRRKDIATLRRSTNLMLEAFAEKPIDVQKIKEIAAQVRQDALRVLA
;
A
#
# COMPACT_ATOMS: atom_id res chain seq x y z
N MET A 1 24.43 25.68 -5.29
CA MET A 1 23.07 25.93 -4.78
C MET A 1 23.10 25.73 -3.27
N LYS A 2 22.50 26.60 -2.47
CA LYS A 2 22.37 26.33 -1.03
C LYS A 2 21.31 25.25 -0.87
N ASP A 3 21.70 24.04 -0.52
CA ASP A 3 20.77 22.95 -0.26
C ASP A 3 19.78 23.38 0.82
N ALA A 4 18.49 23.38 0.49
CA ALA A 4 17.44 23.68 1.44
C ALA A 4 17.47 22.60 2.53
N PHE A 5 17.68 23.01 3.78
CA PHE A 5 17.66 22.11 4.93
C PHE A 5 16.42 22.37 5.78
N VAL A 6 15.75 21.30 6.20
CA VAL A 6 14.60 21.37 7.10
C VAL A 6 15.03 20.85 8.46
N LYS A 7 14.78 21.64 9.51
CA LYS A 7 15.03 21.25 10.91
C LYS A 7 13.69 20.94 11.57
N ILE A 8 13.54 19.72 12.08
CA ILE A 8 12.34 19.28 12.78
C ILE A 8 12.73 18.99 14.23
N ARG A 9 11.96 19.53 15.18
CA ARG A 9 12.07 19.18 16.60
C ARG A 9 11.05 18.08 16.88
N ILE A 10 11.52 16.98 17.46
CA ILE A 10 10.71 15.84 17.89
C ILE A 10 11.06 15.51 19.34
N SER A 11 10.16 14.82 20.03
CA SER A 11 10.42 14.34 21.38
C SER A 11 11.53 13.26 21.37
N ASP A 12 12.19 13.05 22.51
CA ASP A 12 13.20 11.99 22.64
C ASP A 12 12.60 10.59 22.43
N ILE A 13 11.33 10.41 22.79
CA ILE A 13 10.58 9.17 22.58
C ILE A 13 10.40 8.91 21.08
N ASP A 14 9.94 9.91 20.33
CA ASP A 14 9.74 9.77 18.88
C ASP A 14 11.06 9.61 18.15
N LYS A 15 12.12 10.29 18.61
CA LYS A 15 13.48 10.11 18.08
C LYS A 15 13.97 8.68 18.26
N SER A 16 13.76 8.10 19.44
CA SER A 16 14.17 6.72 19.73
C SER A 16 13.46 5.73 18.82
N ARG A 17 12.13 5.88 18.65
CA ARG A 17 11.32 5.05 17.74
C ARG A 17 11.77 5.18 16.28
N LEU A 18 12.06 6.40 15.82
CA LEU A 18 12.52 6.64 14.45
C LEU A 18 13.89 5.98 14.19
N MET A 19 14.80 6.04 15.16
CA MET A 19 16.13 5.43 15.05
C MET A 19 16.05 3.90 15.07
N GLU A 20 15.18 3.32 15.90
CA GLU A 20 14.93 1.88 15.90
C GLU A 20 14.40 1.40 14.55
N PHE A 21 13.39 2.09 14.02
CA PHE A 21 12.83 1.79 12.70
C PHE A 21 13.86 1.98 11.57
N ALA A 22 14.73 2.99 11.66
CA ALA A 22 15.85 3.18 10.75
C ALA A 22 16.82 1.99 10.75
N GLY A 23 17.14 1.47 11.94
CA GLY A 23 17.97 0.26 12.09
C GLY A 23 17.36 -0.97 11.42
N GLN A 24 16.04 -1.15 11.51
CA GLN A 24 15.34 -2.29 10.90
C GLN A 24 15.17 -2.17 9.38
N SER A 25 15.09 -0.95 8.86
CA SER A 25 14.77 -0.67 7.45
C SER A 25 15.99 -0.44 6.55
N SER A 26 17.21 -0.53 7.10
CA SER A 26 18.47 -0.22 6.41
C SER A 26 18.49 1.16 5.73
N LYS A 27 17.70 2.11 6.26
CA LYS A 27 17.58 3.49 5.78
C LYS A 27 17.95 4.46 6.89
N SER A 28 18.48 5.63 6.56
CA SER A 28 18.70 6.67 7.55
C SER A 28 17.38 7.29 8.01
N ALA A 29 17.33 7.78 9.26
CA ALA A 29 16.18 8.51 9.79
C ALA A 29 15.77 9.69 8.89
N SER A 30 16.74 10.41 8.32
CA SER A 30 16.50 11.51 7.38
C SER A 30 15.82 11.06 6.08
N GLU A 31 16.22 9.92 5.50
CA GLU A 31 15.59 9.37 4.29
C GLU A 31 14.17 8.91 4.56
N ILE A 32 13.92 8.31 5.73
CA ILE A 32 12.58 7.88 6.15
C ILE A 32 11.65 9.09 6.27
N VAL A 33 12.09 10.15 6.95
CA VAL A 33 11.30 11.38 7.09
C VAL A 33 11.06 12.05 5.75
N ARG A 34 12.07 12.14 4.87
CA ARG A 34 11.89 12.70 3.52
C ARG A 34 10.89 11.90 2.69
N SER A 35 10.98 10.57 2.75
CA SER A 35 10.06 9.68 2.02
C SER A 35 8.63 9.84 2.54
N ALA A 36 8.45 9.86 3.86
CA ALA A 36 7.14 10.06 4.48
C ALA A 36 6.54 11.44 4.14
N LEU A 37 7.36 12.50 4.08
CA LEU A 37 6.92 13.83 3.66
C LEU A 37 6.51 13.86 2.18
N ASP A 38 7.32 13.28 1.28
CA ASP A 38 6.98 13.21 -0.15
C ASP A 38 5.70 12.39 -0.39
N GLU A 39 5.55 11.25 0.29
CA GLU A 39 4.33 10.45 0.24
C GLU A 39 3.12 11.22 0.74
N THR A 40 3.24 11.90 1.90
CA THR A 40 2.16 12.71 2.47
C THR A 40 1.77 13.88 1.56
N MET A 41 2.75 14.59 0.99
CA MET A 41 2.51 15.70 0.05
C MET A 41 1.81 15.23 -1.23
N ARG A 42 2.05 13.98 -1.66
CA ARG A 42 1.34 13.35 -2.78
C ARG A 42 -0.02 12.76 -2.39
N GLY A 43 -0.44 12.90 -1.13
CA GLY A 43 -1.68 12.33 -0.61
C GLY A 43 -1.62 10.82 -0.36
N ASN A 44 -0.44 10.20 -0.45
CA ASN A 44 -0.23 8.80 -0.13
C ASN A 44 0.02 8.67 1.37
N ILE A 45 -1.06 8.57 2.14
CA ILE A 45 -0.99 8.30 3.57
C ILE A 45 -0.44 6.88 3.77
N ALA A 46 0.35 6.64 4.82
CA ALA A 46 0.78 5.29 5.19
C ALA A 46 -0.42 4.31 5.20
N GLY A 47 -0.28 3.21 4.46
CA GLY A 47 -1.34 2.21 4.29
C GLY A 47 -2.41 2.55 3.24
N ASP A 48 -2.36 3.71 2.57
CA ASP A 48 -3.31 4.07 1.51
C ASP A 48 -3.23 3.14 0.31
N LYS A 49 -2.01 2.82 -0.14
CA LYS A 49 -1.76 1.79 -1.17
C LYS A 49 -2.40 0.45 -0.76
N ARG A 50 -2.09 -0.04 0.44
CA ARG A 50 -2.63 -1.32 0.95
C ARG A 50 -4.16 -1.30 1.06
N ARG A 51 -4.76 -0.19 1.50
CA ARG A 51 -6.22 -0.03 1.54
C ARG A 51 -6.83 -0.05 0.13
N LYS A 52 -6.21 0.62 -0.85
CA LYS A 52 -6.62 0.60 -2.26
C LYS A 52 -6.51 -0.81 -2.86
N ASP A 53 -5.44 -1.53 -2.56
CA ASP A 53 -5.23 -2.90 -3.03
C ASP A 53 -6.29 -3.85 -2.43
N ILE A 54 -6.57 -3.74 -1.12
CA ILE A 54 -7.65 -4.50 -0.46
C ILE A 54 -9.02 -4.16 -1.05
N ALA A 55 -9.32 -2.88 -1.28
CA ALA A 55 -10.58 -2.46 -1.89
C ALA A 55 -10.74 -3.00 -3.32
N THR A 56 -9.63 -3.13 -4.06
CA THR A 56 -9.60 -3.69 -5.41
C THR A 56 -9.81 -5.20 -5.38
N LEU A 57 -9.11 -5.92 -4.49
CA LEU A 57 -9.34 -7.34 -4.25
C LEU A 57 -10.82 -7.61 -3.94
N ARG A 58 -11.41 -6.86 -3.00
CA ARG A 58 -12.84 -7.00 -2.66
C ARG A 58 -13.75 -6.84 -3.88
N ARG A 59 -13.48 -5.84 -4.75
CA ARG A 59 -14.26 -5.65 -5.99
C ARG A 59 -14.13 -6.85 -6.94
N SER A 60 -12.92 -7.35 -7.16
CA SER A 60 -12.70 -8.53 -8.00
C SER A 60 -13.38 -9.79 -7.45
N THR A 61 -13.38 -9.99 -6.14
CA THR A 61 -14.09 -11.10 -5.48
C THR A 61 -15.60 -10.97 -5.63
N ASN A 62 -16.16 -9.76 -5.51
CA ASN A 62 -17.59 -9.55 -5.73
C ASN A 62 -17.99 -9.88 -7.17
N LEU A 63 -17.20 -9.47 -8.17
CA LEU A 63 -17.43 -9.86 -9.58
C LEU A 63 -17.43 -11.38 -9.76
N MET A 64 -16.58 -12.09 -9.01
CA MET A 64 -16.55 -13.55 -9.05
C MET A 64 -17.83 -14.16 -8.50
N LEU A 65 -18.35 -13.62 -7.38
CA LEU A 65 -19.62 -14.05 -6.80
C LEU A 65 -20.79 -13.78 -7.73
N GLU A 66 -20.80 -12.62 -8.40
CA GLU A 66 -21.81 -12.29 -9.42
C GLU A 66 -21.76 -13.27 -10.60
N ALA A 67 -20.57 -13.59 -11.12
CA ALA A 67 -20.42 -14.56 -12.20
C ALA A 67 -20.85 -15.98 -11.80
N PHE A 68 -20.70 -16.37 -10.53
CA PHE A 68 -21.23 -17.65 -10.03
C PHE A 68 -22.77 -17.66 -9.90
N ALA A 69 -23.39 -16.50 -9.73
CA ALA A 69 -24.84 -16.37 -9.62
C ALA A 69 -25.54 -16.37 -10.99
N GLU A 70 -24.81 -16.09 -12.08
CA GLU A 70 -25.35 -16.08 -13.44
C GLU A 70 -25.79 -17.47 -13.90
N LYS A 71 -26.92 -17.51 -14.64
CA LYS A 71 -27.44 -18.71 -15.29
C LYS A 71 -27.75 -18.42 -16.76
N PRO A 72 -27.16 -19.17 -17.72
CA PRO A 72 -26.21 -20.27 -17.53
C PRO A 72 -24.85 -19.76 -17.02
N ILE A 73 -24.08 -20.67 -16.40
CA ILE A 73 -22.73 -20.35 -15.91
C ILE A 73 -21.78 -20.16 -17.11
N ASP A 74 -21.14 -19.00 -17.19
CA ASP A 74 -20.05 -18.75 -18.13
C ASP A 74 -18.70 -19.11 -17.50
N VAL A 75 -18.21 -20.30 -17.85
CA VAL A 75 -16.94 -20.83 -17.34
C VAL A 75 -15.74 -19.99 -17.78
N GLN A 76 -15.78 -19.39 -18.97
CA GLN A 76 -14.67 -18.60 -19.49
C GLN A 76 -14.55 -17.30 -18.70
N LYS A 77 -15.67 -16.60 -18.48
CA LYS A 77 -15.76 -15.41 -17.64
C LYS A 77 -15.27 -15.66 -16.21
N ILE A 78 -15.63 -16.80 -15.61
CA ILE A 78 -15.17 -17.16 -14.26
C ILE A 78 -13.64 -17.34 -14.22
N LYS A 79 -13.04 -17.97 -15.23
CA LYS A 79 -11.58 -18.15 -15.29
C LYS A 79 -10.83 -16.82 -15.35
N GLU A 80 -11.33 -15.88 -16.14
CA GLU A 80 -10.75 -14.55 -16.29
C GLU A 80 -10.82 -13.76 -14.97
N ILE A 81 -11.99 -13.77 -14.32
CA ILE A 81 -12.16 -13.13 -13.01
C ILE A 81 -11.29 -13.79 -11.95
N ALA A 82 -11.16 -15.12 -11.95
CA ALA A 82 -10.30 -15.84 -11.01
C ALA A 82 -8.81 -15.49 -11.18
N ALA A 83 -8.36 -15.28 -12.42
CA ALA A 83 -7.01 -14.79 -12.68
C ALA A 83 -6.80 -13.37 -12.12
N GLN A 84 -7.80 -12.49 -12.29
CA GLN A 84 -7.78 -11.13 -11.75
C GLN A 84 -7.74 -11.12 -10.22
N VAL A 85 -8.58 -11.92 -9.55
CA VAL A 85 -8.58 -12.07 -8.09
C VAL A 85 -7.21 -12.51 -7.58
N ARG A 86 -6.57 -13.46 -8.27
CA ARG A 86 -5.23 -13.93 -7.88
C ARG A 86 -4.18 -12.82 -8.00
N GLN A 87 -4.22 -12.03 -9.07
CA GLN A 87 -3.31 -10.89 -9.23
C GLN A 87 -3.54 -9.82 -8.16
N ASP A 88 -4.78 -9.50 -7.85
CA ASP A 88 -5.11 -8.51 -6.82
C ASP A 88 -4.73 -9.01 -5.42
N ALA A 89 -4.86 -10.31 -5.14
CA ALA A 89 -4.39 -10.90 -3.89
C ALA A 89 -2.87 -10.81 -3.75
N LEU A 90 -2.11 -11.05 -4.82
CA LEU A 90 -0.65 -10.89 -4.81
C LEU A 90 -0.23 -9.44 -4.52
N ARG A 91 -0.97 -8.44 -5.01
CA ARG A 91 -0.69 -7.02 -4.70
C ARG A 91 -0.88 -6.67 -3.23
N VAL A 92 -1.82 -7.34 -2.54
CA VAL A 92 -2.06 -7.13 -1.10
C VAL A 92 -0.99 -7.80 -0.22
N LEU A 93 -0.40 -8.90 -0.71
CA LEU A 93 0.61 -9.69 0.01
C LEU A 93 2.04 -9.21 -0.22
N ALA A 94 2.29 -8.41 -1.25
CA ALA A 94 3.57 -7.77 -1.56
C ALA A 94 3.80 -6.49 -0.75
#